data_AF-A0A917TI94-F1
#
_entry.id   AF-A0A917TI94-F1
#
_cell.length_a   1.000
_cell.length_b   1.000
_cell.length_c   1.000
_cell.angle_alpha   90.00
_cell.angle_beta   90.00
_cell.angle_gamma   90.00
#
_symmetry.space_group_name_H-M   'P 1'
#
loop_
_entity.id
_entity.type
_entity.pdbx_description
1 polymer ?
#
loop_
_entity_poly.entity_id
_entity_poly.type
_entity_poly.pdbx_seq_one_letter_code
_entity_poly.pdbx_strand_id
1 'polypeptide(L)'
;MTDYGHELRFGTFLPAEAGTAAESVRLAVLTETLGLDLTSVQDHPYQGRFLDAWTLLSVVAAATERISVFPNVANLPLRPPAVLARAAASLDVLTGGRVELGLGAGAFWDAIVGMGGTRRTPGESLQALAEAVAVLRALWSDERSARVDGEHYALRGAHPGPAPAHAIGIWIGGYKPKMLSLVGRLGDGWLPSSPYLPPEQLADANARIDEAAVAAGRRPADVVRLYNIAGTFAGRGQEFLQGPPKVWVEQLAELAVTEGMSGFIHMVRAGGDDDLRRFAAEVVPAVRELVAQERSGASKPAAPSAPAPVIAVAATANLATPTPDDGARLSAVRLWDEAERPAGPARDPALRYTDRQKAKGQHLIDVHNHLRGELDQLRDLVRQVAAGSLDLGRARSMINTMALRQNNWTLGTYCESYCRVVTTHHTIEDVSLFPALRAADPRLAPVVDRLEAEHHVIADVLERVDAALVSLVGKPDGIGEVQEAVDLLTDTLLSHLSYEERELVEPLSRLNVT
;
A
#
# COMPACT_ATOMS: atom_id res chain seq x y z
N MET A 1 12.81 -20.97 -2.82
CA MET A 1 13.07 -19.54 -2.60
C MET A 1 12.86 -18.82 -3.91
N THR A 2 12.09 -17.75 -3.85
CA THR A 2 11.64 -16.91 -4.96
C THR A 2 12.57 -15.72 -5.19
N ASP A 3 13.79 -15.74 -4.63
CA ASP A 3 14.77 -14.64 -4.62
C ASP A 3 15.24 -14.16 -6.03
N TYR A 4 15.01 -14.95 -7.08
CA TYR A 4 15.39 -14.72 -8.50
C TYR A 4 16.87 -14.34 -8.78
N GLY A 5 17.69 -14.09 -7.76
CA GLY A 5 19.12 -13.76 -7.87
C GLY A 5 19.41 -12.32 -8.32
N HIS A 6 18.42 -11.44 -8.34
CA HIS A 6 18.61 -10.06 -8.81
C HIS A 6 19.48 -9.24 -7.85
N GLU A 7 20.28 -8.33 -8.42
CA GLU A 7 20.97 -7.31 -7.63
C GLU A 7 19.94 -6.36 -7.00
N LEU A 8 20.14 -6.03 -5.72
CA LEU A 8 19.27 -5.07 -5.06
C LEU A 8 19.51 -3.66 -5.59
N ARG A 9 18.43 -2.96 -5.90
CA ARG A 9 18.41 -1.56 -6.28
C ARG A 9 17.55 -0.78 -5.30
N PHE A 10 18.01 0.39 -4.87
CA PHE A 10 17.30 1.27 -3.97
C PHE A 10 17.17 2.65 -4.59
N GLY A 11 16.07 3.33 -4.33
CA GLY A 11 15.86 4.64 -4.92
C GLY A 11 14.71 5.42 -4.33
N THR A 12 14.35 6.51 -5.01
CA THR A 12 13.31 7.42 -4.55
C THR A 12 12.17 7.59 -5.53
N PHE A 13 10.98 7.77 -4.99
CA PHE A 13 9.83 8.32 -5.69
C PHE A 13 9.71 9.77 -5.24
N LEU A 14 9.97 10.69 -6.16
CA LEU A 14 10.04 12.12 -5.88
C LEU A 14 8.65 12.77 -5.93
N PRO A 15 8.44 13.85 -5.15
CA PRO A 15 7.28 14.71 -5.35
C PRO A 15 7.32 15.35 -6.75
N ALA A 16 6.16 15.52 -7.37
CA ALA A 16 6.03 16.10 -8.70
C ALA A 16 5.32 17.48 -8.70
N GLU A 17 5.06 18.07 -7.53
CA GLU A 17 4.33 19.32 -7.41
C GLU A 17 5.12 20.51 -7.95
N ALA A 18 4.47 21.36 -8.75
CA ALA A 18 5.11 22.55 -9.33
C ALA A 18 5.60 23.53 -8.26
N GLY A 19 4.91 23.60 -7.11
CA GLY A 19 5.31 24.42 -5.97
C GLY A 19 6.61 23.96 -5.29
N THR A 20 7.02 22.70 -5.50
CA THR A 20 8.24 22.11 -4.92
C THR A 20 9.23 21.65 -6.00
N ALA A 21 9.11 22.15 -7.23
CA ALA A 21 9.93 21.77 -8.39
C ALA A 21 11.44 21.74 -8.11
N ALA A 22 11.98 22.81 -7.52
CA ALA A 22 13.40 22.91 -7.19
C ALA A 22 13.83 21.87 -6.13
N GLU A 23 12.93 21.56 -5.20
CA GLU A 23 13.16 20.55 -4.18
C GLU A 23 13.21 19.15 -4.76
N SER A 24 12.33 18.80 -5.72
CA SER A 24 12.38 17.51 -6.42
C SER A 24 13.73 17.27 -7.09
N VAL A 25 14.29 18.30 -7.75
CA VAL A 25 15.62 18.21 -8.37
C VAL A 25 16.71 18.05 -7.30
N ARG A 26 16.67 18.84 -6.22
CA ARG A 26 17.63 18.69 -5.10
C ARG A 26 17.56 17.31 -4.46
N LEU A 27 16.36 16.77 -4.26
CA LEU A 27 16.17 15.43 -3.70
C LEU A 27 16.75 14.36 -4.64
N ALA A 28 16.60 14.51 -5.96
CA ALA A 28 17.23 13.60 -6.92
C ALA A 28 18.77 13.63 -6.83
N VAL A 29 19.36 14.84 -6.74
CA VAL A 29 20.82 14.99 -6.54
C VAL A 29 21.25 14.39 -5.19
N LEU A 30 20.44 14.56 -4.14
CA LEU A 30 20.70 13.96 -2.83
C LEU A 30 20.63 12.43 -2.91
N THR A 31 19.62 11.86 -3.58
CA THR A 31 19.49 10.43 -3.82
C THR A 31 20.75 9.86 -4.47
N GLU A 32 21.26 10.52 -5.51
CA GLU A 32 22.52 10.11 -6.15
C GLU A 32 23.75 10.28 -5.24
N THR A 33 23.84 11.39 -4.51
CA THR A 33 24.95 11.67 -3.59
C THR A 33 25.03 10.64 -2.48
N LEU A 34 23.89 10.12 -2.05
CA LEU A 34 23.77 9.06 -1.05
C LEU A 34 24.04 7.65 -1.62
N GLY A 35 24.34 7.53 -2.92
CA GLY A 35 24.70 6.27 -3.56
C GLY A 35 23.52 5.36 -3.87
N LEU A 36 22.31 5.92 -4.01
CA LEU A 36 21.13 5.17 -4.44
C LEU A 36 21.10 5.06 -5.97
N ASP A 37 20.42 4.02 -6.46
CA ASP A 37 20.53 3.51 -7.82
C ASP A 37 19.55 4.17 -8.80
N LEU A 38 18.38 4.59 -8.30
CA LEU A 38 17.26 5.03 -9.14
C LEU A 38 16.41 6.14 -8.52
N THR A 39 15.77 6.94 -9.37
CA THR A 39 14.78 7.93 -8.97
C THR A 39 13.65 8.02 -9.98
N SER A 40 12.45 8.32 -9.50
CA SER A 40 11.24 8.29 -10.32
C SER A 40 10.26 9.38 -9.96
N VAL A 41 9.36 9.67 -10.90
CA VAL A 41 8.28 10.65 -10.73
C VAL A 41 6.98 10.06 -11.27
N GLN A 42 5.85 10.42 -10.65
CA GLN A 42 4.54 10.03 -11.14
C GLN A 42 4.16 10.76 -12.44
N ASP A 43 3.48 10.07 -13.36
CA ASP A 43 2.96 10.68 -14.60
C ASP A 43 1.43 10.81 -14.53
N HIS A 44 0.95 11.95 -14.02
CA HIS A 44 -0.46 12.32 -14.04
C HIS A 44 -0.67 13.68 -14.72
N PRO A 45 -0.61 13.74 -16.06
CA PRO A 45 -0.69 15.01 -16.79
C PRO A 45 -1.93 15.84 -16.50
N TYR A 46 -3.02 15.20 -16.06
CA TYR A 46 -4.29 15.83 -15.71
C TYR A 46 -4.32 16.48 -14.32
N GLN A 47 -3.26 16.34 -13.53
CA GLN A 47 -3.12 17.01 -12.25
C GLN A 47 -2.44 18.37 -12.49
N GLY A 48 -3.23 19.46 -12.57
CA GLY A 48 -2.71 20.79 -12.91
C GLY A 48 -1.69 21.37 -11.92
N ARG A 49 -1.56 20.78 -10.73
CA ARG A 49 -0.52 21.13 -9.74
C ARG A 49 0.80 20.39 -9.95
N PHE A 50 0.83 19.36 -10.77
CA PHE A 50 2.04 18.58 -11.05
C PHE A 50 2.77 19.10 -12.29
N LEU A 51 4.08 18.90 -12.28
CA LEU A 51 4.91 19.05 -13.47
C LEU A 51 4.66 17.89 -14.44
N ASP A 52 4.91 18.13 -15.73
CA ASP A 52 5.01 17.05 -16.71
C ASP A 52 6.19 16.13 -16.34
N ALA A 53 5.91 14.82 -16.24
CA ALA A 53 6.89 13.83 -15.78
C ALA A 53 8.16 13.80 -16.65
N TRP A 54 8.03 13.79 -17.97
CA TRP A 54 9.18 13.72 -18.89
C TRP A 54 10.03 14.99 -18.87
N THR A 55 9.39 16.14 -18.70
CA THR A 55 10.06 17.43 -18.52
C THR A 55 10.87 17.43 -17.22
N LEU A 56 10.27 17.03 -16.10
CA LEU A 56 10.96 16.94 -14.82
C LEU A 56 12.11 15.92 -14.85
N LEU A 57 11.87 14.73 -15.41
CA LEU A 57 12.90 13.69 -15.57
C LEU A 57 14.08 14.18 -16.40
N SER A 58 13.85 14.97 -17.46
CA SER A 58 14.93 15.54 -18.26
C SER A 58 15.79 16.52 -17.46
N VAL A 59 15.18 17.35 -16.61
CA VAL A 59 15.90 18.28 -15.73
C VAL A 59 16.68 17.51 -14.65
N VAL A 60 16.05 16.50 -14.03
CA VAL A 60 16.70 15.64 -13.04
C VAL A 60 17.89 14.90 -13.66
N ALA A 61 17.70 14.33 -14.85
CA ALA A 61 18.73 13.63 -15.59
C ALA A 61 19.94 14.53 -15.93
N ALA A 62 19.69 15.80 -16.25
CA ALA A 62 20.76 16.77 -16.51
C ALA A 62 21.47 17.24 -15.24
N ALA A 63 20.82 17.16 -14.08
CA ALA A 63 21.37 17.53 -12.78
C ALA A 63 22.09 16.38 -12.05
N THR A 64 22.11 15.18 -12.65
CA THR A 64 22.65 13.95 -12.07
C THR A 64 23.52 13.20 -13.09
N GLU A 65 24.43 12.35 -12.64
CA GLU A 65 25.45 11.74 -13.52
C GLU A 65 25.30 10.22 -13.69
N ARG A 66 24.78 9.52 -12.69
CA ARG A 66 24.82 8.04 -12.56
C ARG A 66 23.45 7.44 -12.26
N ILE A 67 22.59 8.17 -11.58
CA ILE A 67 21.29 7.63 -11.13
C ILE A 67 20.38 7.30 -12.33
N SER A 68 19.68 6.17 -12.26
CA SER A 68 18.67 5.81 -13.25
C SER A 68 17.38 6.61 -13.04
N VAL A 69 16.75 7.06 -14.12
CA VAL A 69 15.54 7.90 -14.10
C VAL A 69 14.41 7.25 -14.88
N PHE A 70 13.17 7.31 -14.38
CA PHE A 70 12.02 6.75 -15.08
C PHE A 70 10.67 7.34 -14.61
N PRO A 71 9.64 7.36 -15.47
CA PRO A 71 8.28 7.65 -15.03
C PRO A 71 7.69 6.45 -14.27
N ASN A 72 6.98 6.69 -13.17
CA ASN A 72 6.44 5.66 -12.28
C ASN A 72 4.95 5.89 -12.00
N VAL A 73 4.05 5.42 -12.87
CA VAL A 73 4.29 4.89 -14.23
C VAL A 73 3.76 5.87 -15.28
N ALA A 74 4.31 5.83 -16.49
CA ALA A 74 3.83 6.62 -17.63
C ALA A 74 2.34 6.33 -17.92
N ASN A 75 1.57 7.39 -18.17
CA ASN A 75 0.14 7.30 -18.45
C ASN A 75 -0.09 6.97 -19.94
N LEU A 76 -0.12 5.69 -20.30
CA LEU A 76 -0.22 5.26 -21.71
C LEU A 76 -1.40 5.90 -22.49
N PRO A 77 -2.62 6.06 -21.92
CA PRO A 77 -3.71 6.76 -22.61
C PRO A 77 -3.40 8.20 -23.06
N LEU A 78 -2.47 8.89 -22.39
CA LEU A 78 -2.05 10.25 -22.71
C LEU A 78 -0.64 10.33 -23.32
N ARG A 79 0.04 9.19 -23.48
CA ARG A 79 1.39 9.08 -24.02
C ARG A 79 1.39 8.09 -25.20
N PRO A 80 1.08 8.52 -26.44
CA PRO A 80 1.08 7.63 -27.59
C PRO A 80 2.40 6.83 -27.68
N PRO A 81 2.36 5.50 -27.80
CA PRO A 81 3.54 4.66 -27.57
C PRO A 81 4.69 4.94 -28.54
N ALA A 82 4.40 5.37 -29.77
CA ALA A 82 5.44 5.77 -30.72
C ALA A 82 6.20 7.04 -30.30
N VAL A 83 5.50 7.99 -29.67
CA VAL A 83 6.12 9.21 -29.12
C VAL A 83 6.87 8.87 -27.85
N LEU A 84 6.28 8.03 -26.99
CA LEU A 84 6.90 7.54 -25.77
C LEU A 84 8.21 6.78 -26.04
N ALA A 85 8.24 5.93 -27.07
CA ALA A 85 9.44 5.22 -27.52
C ALA A 85 10.58 6.19 -27.84
N ARG A 86 10.28 7.24 -28.63
CA ARG A 86 11.26 8.25 -29.03
C ARG A 86 11.73 9.07 -27.82
N ALA A 87 10.83 9.47 -26.94
CA ALA A 87 11.17 10.24 -25.75
C ALA A 87 12.11 9.45 -24.83
N ALA A 88 11.76 8.19 -24.53
CA ALA A 88 12.57 7.31 -23.70
C ALA A 88 13.97 7.08 -24.30
N ALA A 89 14.04 6.68 -25.58
CA ALA A 89 15.33 6.44 -26.24
C ALA A 89 16.18 7.72 -26.38
N SER A 90 15.56 8.87 -26.61
CA SER A 90 16.29 10.14 -26.70
C SER A 90 16.89 10.51 -25.36
N LEU A 91 16.12 10.42 -24.27
CA LEU A 91 16.64 10.67 -22.93
C LEU A 91 17.72 9.63 -22.56
N ASP A 92 17.56 8.38 -22.99
CA ASP A 92 18.54 7.34 -22.74
C ASP A 92 19.89 7.64 -23.41
N VAL A 93 19.86 8.07 -24.67
CA VAL A 93 21.06 8.53 -25.39
C VAL A 93 21.68 9.76 -24.71
N LEU A 94 20.87 10.72 -24.29
CA LEU A 94 21.35 11.94 -23.62
C LEU A 94 21.99 11.64 -22.25
N THR A 95 21.52 10.60 -21.57
CA THR A 95 21.99 10.21 -20.23
C THR A 95 23.11 9.17 -20.26
N GLY A 96 23.39 8.59 -21.43
CA GLY A 96 24.36 7.51 -21.59
C GLY A 96 23.88 6.17 -21.04
N GLY A 97 22.58 5.88 -21.10
CA GLY A 97 22.04 4.58 -20.69
C GLY A 97 21.42 4.53 -19.30
N ARG A 98 20.76 5.60 -18.84
CA ARG A 98 20.20 5.70 -17.47
C ARG A 98 18.67 5.73 -17.42
N VAL A 99 17.97 5.39 -18.51
CA VAL A 99 16.51 5.53 -18.57
C VAL A 99 15.80 4.19 -18.53
N GLU A 100 14.88 4.03 -17.60
CA GLU A 100 13.96 2.90 -17.56
C GLU A 100 12.53 3.38 -17.88
N LEU A 101 11.60 2.48 -18.19
CA LEU A 101 10.22 2.86 -18.52
C LEU A 101 9.21 2.15 -17.64
N GLY A 102 8.75 2.84 -16.59
CA GLY A 102 7.52 2.45 -15.91
C GLY A 102 6.30 2.73 -16.80
N LEU A 103 5.45 1.73 -17.03
CA LEU A 103 4.32 1.82 -17.96
C LEU A 103 3.01 1.37 -17.29
N GLY A 104 1.97 2.21 -17.39
CA GLY A 104 0.64 1.94 -16.84
C GLY A 104 -0.46 2.07 -17.86
N ALA A 105 -1.50 1.26 -17.72
CA ALA A 105 -2.68 1.29 -18.60
C ALA A 105 -3.60 2.51 -18.39
N GLY A 106 -3.38 3.29 -17.32
CA GLY A 106 -4.26 4.37 -16.87
C GLY A 106 -5.34 3.89 -15.89
N ALA A 107 -5.77 4.76 -14.98
CA ALA A 107 -6.75 4.44 -13.94
C ALA A 107 -7.85 5.52 -13.77
N PHE A 108 -7.50 6.79 -13.95
CA PHE A 108 -8.39 7.93 -13.69
C PHE A 108 -9.07 8.40 -14.98
N TRP A 109 -10.06 7.64 -15.44
CA TRP A 109 -10.61 7.80 -16.79
C TRP A 109 -11.27 9.15 -17.06
N ASP A 110 -11.99 9.74 -16.11
CA ASP A 110 -12.63 11.05 -16.36
C ASP A 110 -11.59 12.14 -16.63
N ALA A 111 -10.50 12.15 -15.85
CA ALA A 111 -9.41 13.10 -16.02
C ALA A 111 -8.62 12.83 -17.31
N ILE A 112 -8.38 11.55 -17.64
CA ILE A 112 -7.73 11.14 -18.90
C ILE A 112 -8.55 11.60 -20.11
N VAL A 113 -9.87 11.35 -20.10
CA VAL A 113 -10.78 11.75 -21.18
C VAL A 113 -10.89 13.27 -21.27
N GLY A 114 -10.89 13.97 -20.14
CA GLY A 114 -10.86 15.43 -20.10
C GLY A 114 -9.65 16.05 -20.81
N MET A 115 -8.56 15.30 -20.97
CA MET A 115 -7.37 15.69 -21.73
C MET A 115 -7.28 15.07 -23.13
N GLY A 116 -8.37 14.47 -23.63
CA GLY A 116 -8.44 13.86 -24.96
C GLY A 116 -7.94 12.41 -25.03
N GLY A 117 -7.65 11.78 -23.89
CA GLY A 117 -7.34 10.35 -23.86
C GLY A 117 -8.56 9.48 -24.14
N THR A 118 -8.36 8.36 -24.83
CA THR A 118 -9.45 7.42 -25.14
C THR A 118 -9.80 6.57 -23.92
N ARG A 119 -11.06 6.63 -23.46
CA ARG A 119 -11.58 5.72 -22.45
C ARG A 119 -11.58 4.29 -22.97
N ARG A 120 -11.06 3.36 -22.18
CA ARG A 120 -11.02 1.93 -22.51
C ARG A 120 -11.67 1.11 -21.41
N THR A 121 -12.31 0.02 -21.81
CA THR A 121 -12.68 -1.07 -20.90
C THR A 121 -11.42 -1.73 -20.33
N PRO A 122 -11.54 -2.54 -19.26
CA PRO A 122 -10.39 -3.28 -18.73
C PRO A 122 -9.74 -4.23 -19.75
N GLY A 123 -10.53 -4.85 -20.63
CA GLY A 123 -10.03 -5.74 -21.68
C GLY A 123 -9.22 -4.98 -22.74
N GLU A 124 -9.80 -3.91 -23.28
CA GLU A 124 -9.11 -3.03 -24.24
C GLU A 124 -7.85 -2.41 -23.63
N SER A 125 -7.86 -2.07 -22.35
CA SER A 125 -6.68 -1.52 -21.66
C SER A 125 -5.52 -2.51 -21.62
N LEU A 126 -5.80 -3.79 -21.37
CA LEU A 126 -4.80 -4.86 -21.39
C LEU A 126 -4.24 -5.09 -22.80
N GLN A 127 -5.13 -5.12 -23.80
CA GLN A 127 -4.73 -5.30 -25.20
C GLN A 127 -3.90 -4.10 -25.70
N ALA A 128 -4.35 -2.87 -25.43
CA ALA A 128 -3.64 -1.65 -25.77
C ALA A 128 -2.26 -1.59 -25.11
N LEU A 129 -2.12 -2.05 -23.87
CA LEU A 129 -0.82 -2.11 -23.19
C LEU A 129 0.10 -3.15 -23.85
N ALA A 130 -0.41 -4.32 -24.23
CA ALA A 130 0.36 -5.33 -24.96
C ALA A 130 0.86 -4.81 -26.32
N GLU A 131 -0.02 -4.16 -27.08
CA GLU A 131 0.31 -3.54 -28.36
C GLU A 131 1.33 -2.40 -28.18
N ALA A 132 1.20 -1.60 -27.12
CA ALA A 132 2.15 -0.54 -26.80
C ALA A 132 3.56 -1.09 -26.53
N VAL A 133 3.69 -2.21 -25.79
CA VAL A 133 4.98 -2.88 -25.58
C VAL A 133 5.60 -3.34 -26.90
N ALA A 134 4.78 -3.89 -27.82
CA ALA A 134 5.25 -4.26 -29.15
C ALA A 134 5.72 -3.05 -29.96
N VAL A 135 4.98 -1.93 -29.93
CA VAL A 135 5.36 -0.67 -30.58
C VAL A 135 6.67 -0.11 -30.02
N LEU A 136 6.83 -0.08 -28.69
CA LEU A 136 8.04 0.40 -28.02
C LEU A 136 9.26 -0.41 -28.48
N ARG A 137 9.20 -1.75 -28.36
CA ARG A 137 10.28 -2.65 -28.76
C ARG A 137 10.60 -2.56 -30.26
N ALA A 138 9.59 -2.45 -31.11
CA ALA A 138 9.80 -2.33 -32.55
C ALA A 138 10.53 -1.02 -32.91
N LEU A 139 10.23 0.09 -32.23
CA LEU A 139 10.88 1.38 -32.47
C LEU A 139 12.29 1.51 -31.87
N TRP A 140 12.66 0.63 -30.95
CA TRP A 140 14.02 0.52 -30.40
C TRP A 140 14.88 -0.54 -31.11
N SER A 141 14.32 -1.27 -32.08
CA SER A 141 15.03 -2.28 -32.85
C SER A 141 15.92 -1.69 -33.95
N ASP A 142 16.81 -2.51 -34.50
CA ASP A 142 17.66 -2.18 -35.64
C ASP A 142 16.95 -2.36 -37.00
N GLU A 143 15.63 -2.56 -37.01
CA GLU A 143 14.87 -2.70 -38.26
C GLU A 143 14.88 -1.40 -39.08
N ARG A 144 14.88 -1.52 -40.41
CA ARG A 144 14.78 -0.34 -41.29
C ARG A 144 13.38 0.28 -41.31
N SER A 145 12.35 -0.52 -41.03
CA SER A 145 10.94 -0.15 -41.15
C SER A 145 10.10 -1.04 -40.23
N ALA A 146 9.80 -0.57 -39.03
CA ALA A 146 9.00 -1.26 -38.04
C ALA A 146 7.51 -1.30 -38.42
N ARG A 147 6.91 -2.48 -38.22
CA ARG A 147 5.48 -2.73 -38.40
C ARG A 147 4.94 -3.45 -37.17
N VAL A 148 3.79 -2.98 -36.70
CA VAL A 148 3.04 -3.60 -35.61
C VAL A 148 1.58 -3.52 -36.01
N ASP A 149 0.94 -4.67 -36.11
CA ASP A 149 -0.49 -4.78 -36.37
C ASP A 149 -1.21 -4.87 -35.02
N GLY A 150 -1.89 -3.79 -34.64
CA GLY A 150 -2.66 -3.71 -33.40
C GLY A 150 -3.96 -2.93 -33.62
N GLU A 151 -4.95 -3.23 -32.79
CA GLU A 151 -6.29 -2.62 -32.85
C GLU A 151 -6.29 -1.21 -32.27
N HIS A 152 -5.53 -0.99 -31.20
CA HIS A 152 -5.41 0.28 -30.50
C HIS A 152 -4.15 1.04 -30.89
N TYR A 153 -3.04 0.32 -31.12
CA TYR A 153 -1.76 0.90 -31.51
C TYR A 153 -1.10 0.08 -32.61
N ALA A 154 -0.76 0.74 -33.71
CA ALA A 154 -0.15 0.11 -34.88
C ALA A 154 1.00 0.97 -35.43
N LEU A 155 1.97 0.31 -36.07
CA LEU A 155 3.01 0.95 -36.88
C LEU A 155 2.89 0.48 -38.32
N ARG A 156 2.88 1.44 -39.26
CA ARG A 156 2.70 1.17 -40.70
C ARG A 156 3.97 1.46 -41.49
N GLY A 157 5.08 0.85 -41.09
CA GLY A 157 6.41 1.10 -41.67
C GLY A 157 7.06 2.35 -41.09
N ALA A 158 6.96 2.53 -39.77
CA ALA A 158 7.63 3.61 -39.08
C ALA A 158 9.14 3.35 -39.05
N HIS A 159 9.96 4.38 -39.18
CA HIS A 159 11.41 4.25 -39.02
C HIS A 159 11.75 4.20 -37.52
N PRO A 160 12.35 3.10 -37.04
CA PRO A 160 12.90 3.02 -35.69
C PRO A 160 13.94 4.11 -35.44
N GLY A 161 14.16 4.41 -34.16
CA GLY A 161 15.22 5.31 -33.74
C GLY A 161 14.77 6.59 -33.00
N PRO A 162 15.69 7.26 -32.27
CA PRO A 162 17.06 6.82 -32.03
C PRO A 162 17.09 5.47 -31.30
N ALA A 163 18.11 4.64 -31.60
CA ALA A 163 18.31 3.43 -30.82
C ALA A 163 18.72 3.87 -29.40
N PRO A 164 18.14 3.26 -28.35
CA PRO A 164 18.53 3.59 -26.98
C PRO A 164 20.00 3.19 -26.74
N ALA A 165 20.67 3.86 -25.81
CA ALA A 165 22.06 3.58 -25.45
C ALA A 165 22.20 2.24 -24.71
N HIS A 166 21.12 1.77 -24.06
CA HIS A 166 21.02 0.42 -23.52
C HIS A 166 19.63 -0.18 -23.75
N ALA A 167 19.45 -1.46 -23.40
CA ALA A 167 18.15 -2.10 -23.45
C ALA A 167 17.24 -1.58 -22.31
N ILE A 168 16.49 -0.51 -22.59
CA ILE A 168 15.51 0.09 -21.66
C ILE A 168 14.52 -0.98 -21.20
N GLY A 169 14.42 -1.19 -19.89
CA GLY A 169 13.45 -2.08 -19.28
C GLY A 169 12.05 -1.48 -19.28
N ILE A 170 11.04 -2.30 -19.60
CA ILE A 170 9.63 -1.94 -19.49
C ILE A 170 9.05 -2.51 -18.19
N TRP A 171 8.87 -1.66 -17.19
CA TRP A 171 8.36 -2.03 -15.87
C TRP A 171 6.87 -1.73 -15.77
N ILE A 172 6.05 -2.78 -15.67
CA ILE A 172 4.59 -2.62 -15.75
C ILE A 172 3.99 -2.49 -14.35
N GLY A 173 3.23 -1.42 -14.14
CA GLY A 173 2.43 -1.22 -12.93
C GLY A 173 1.07 -1.92 -13.04
N GLY A 174 0.69 -2.68 -12.02
CA GLY A 174 -0.63 -3.31 -11.97
C GLY A 174 -0.78 -4.42 -10.94
N TYR A 175 -2.04 -4.72 -10.60
CA TYR A 175 -2.40 -5.55 -9.45
C TYR A 175 -3.34 -6.71 -9.77
N LYS A 176 -4.21 -6.55 -10.78
CA LYS A 176 -5.27 -7.53 -11.06
C LYS A 176 -4.71 -8.76 -11.81
N PRO A 177 -5.32 -9.96 -11.67
CA PRO A 177 -4.74 -11.21 -12.18
C PRO A 177 -4.34 -11.17 -13.67
N LYS A 178 -5.20 -10.63 -14.53
CA LYS A 178 -4.91 -10.52 -15.97
C LYS A 178 -3.75 -9.55 -16.28
N MET A 179 -3.57 -8.52 -15.45
CA MET A 179 -2.46 -7.57 -15.57
C MET A 179 -1.15 -8.23 -15.09
N LEU A 180 -1.17 -8.96 -13.99
CA LEU A 180 -0.01 -9.74 -13.52
C LEU A 180 0.41 -10.80 -14.55
N SER A 181 -0.56 -11.44 -15.20
CA SER A 181 -0.27 -12.34 -16.31
C SER A 181 0.39 -11.61 -17.49
N LEU A 182 -0.05 -10.39 -17.82
CA LEU A 182 0.59 -9.58 -18.86
C LEU A 182 2.04 -9.21 -18.50
N VAL A 183 2.29 -8.84 -17.23
CA VAL A 183 3.62 -8.58 -16.69
C VAL A 183 4.54 -9.77 -16.94
N GLY A 184 4.13 -10.98 -16.56
CA GLY A 184 4.93 -12.19 -16.78
C GLY A 184 5.22 -12.47 -18.26
N ARG A 185 4.22 -12.27 -19.14
CA ARG A 185 4.40 -12.51 -20.57
C ARG A 185 5.30 -11.48 -21.26
N LEU A 186 5.19 -10.20 -20.92
CA LEU A 186 5.76 -9.11 -21.73
C LEU A 186 6.67 -8.14 -20.98
N GLY A 187 6.46 -7.92 -19.69
CA GLY A 187 7.21 -6.93 -18.91
C GLY A 187 8.63 -7.38 -18.58
N ASP A 188 9.55 -6.44 -18.52
CA ASP A 188 10.92 -6.67 -18.02
C ASP A 188 10.98 -6.44 -16.49
N GLY A 189 9.95 -5.80 -15.93
CA GLY A 189 9.78 -5.63 -14.50
C GLY A 189 8.32 -5.46 -14.07
N TRP A 190 8.09 -5.65 -12.77
CA TRP A 190 6.84 -5.39 -12.10
C TRP A 190 7.00 -4.30 -11.04
N LEU A 191 6.08 -3.35 -10.98
CA LEU A 191 6.21 -2.13 -10.17
C LEU A 191 4.93 -1.79 -9.38
N PRO A 192 4.52 -2.60 -8.38
CA PRO A 192 3.44 -2.29 -7.45
C PRO A 192 3.86 -1.24 -6.41
N SER A 193 2.87 -0.69 -5.69
CA SER A 193 3.09 0.13 -4.49
C SER A 193 2.49 -0.52 -3.26
N SER A 194 3.21 -0.47 -2.14
CA SER A 194 2.79 -1.08 -0.88
C SER A 194 1.42 -0.65 -0.36
N PRO A 195 0.96 0.61 -0.55
CA PRO A 195 -0.39 1.00 -0.13
C PRO A 195 -1.53 0.36 -0.93
N TYR A 196 -1.25 -0.20 -2.11
CA TYR A 196 -2.26 -0.83 -2.98
C TYR A 196 -2.13 -2.34 -3.05
N LEU A 197 -0.94 -2.86 -2.78
CA LEU A 197 -0.64 -4.28 -2.75
C LEU A 197 0.30 -4.51 -1.56
N PRO A 198 -0.25 -4.80 -0.38
CA PRO A 198 0.55 -4.95 0.83
C PRO A 198 1.39 -6.24 0.78
N PRO A 199 2.45 -6.36 1.60
CA PRO A 199 3.45 -7.42 1.51
C PRO A 199 2.88 -8.85 1.50
N GLU A 200 1.83 -9.10 2.28
CA GLU A 200 1.17 -10.39 2.40
C GLU A 200 0.52 -10.89 1.10
N GLN A 201 0.29 -10.00 0.13
CA GLN A 201 -0.27 -10.35 -1.19
C GLN A 201 0.82 -10.54 -2.26
N LEU A 202 2.09 -10.31 -1.94
CA LEU A 202 3.19 -10.40 -2.91
C LEU A 202 3.40 -11.83 -3.41
N ALA A 203 3.32 -12.83 -2.53
CA ALA A 203 3.51 -14.22 -2.90
C ALA A 203 2.53 -14.68 -4.00
N ASP A 204 1.24 -14.40 -3.82
CA ASP A 204 0.20 -14.74 -4.80
C ASP A 204 0.36 -13.97 -6.12
N ALA A 205 0.79 -12.70 -6.03
CA ALA A 205 1.03 -11.89 -7.21
C ALA A 205 2.25 -12.38 -8.01
N ASN A 206 3.34 -12.72 -7.31
CA ASN A 206 4.54 -13.32 -7.87
C ASN A 206 4.23 -14.64 -8.58
N ALA A 207 3.48 -15.54 -7.93
CA ALA A 207 3.10 -16.82 -8.52
C ALA A 207 2.40 -16.65 -9.87
N ARG A 208 1.49 -15.68 -9.99
CA ARG A 208 0.79 -15.37 -11.26
C ARG A 208 1.72 -14.82 -12.33
N ILE A 209 2.69 -13.99 -11.95
CA ILE A 209 3.69 -13.46 -12.88
C ILE A 209 4.57 -14.60 -13.38
N ASP A 210 5.04 -15.46 -12.47
CA ASP A 210 5.93 -16.57 -12.76
C ASP A 210 5.27 -17.61 -13.68
N GLU A 211 4.04 -18.02 -13.36
CA GLU A 211 3.23 -18.90 -14.20
C GLU A 211 3.07 -18.34 -15.62
N ALA A 212 2.78 -17.05 -15.73
CA ALA A 212 2.61 -16.40 -17.03
C ALA A 212 3.92 -16.23 -17.80
N ALA A 213 5.04 -15.99 -17.11
CA ALA A 213 6.37 -15.94 -17.72
C ALA A 213 6.74 -17.32 -18.29
N VAL A 214 6.58 -18.38 -17.51
CA VAL A 214 6.84 -19.77 -17.93
C VAL A 214 5.94 -20.15 -19.10
N ALA A 215 4.64 -19.84 -19.03
CA ALA A 215 3.71 -20.12 -20.12
C ALA A 215 4.06 -19.37 -21.43
N ALA A 216 4.75 -18.24 -21.34
CA ALA A 216 5.28 -17.49 -22.49
C ALA A 216 6.69 -17.92 -22.93
N GLY A 217 7.27 -18.97 -22.32
CA GLY A 217 8.62 -19.44 -22.63
C GLY A 217 9.74 -18.54 -22.08
N ARG A 218 9.43 -17.66 -21.12
CA ARG A 218 10.39 -16.81 -20.42
C ARG A 218 10.76 -17.40 -19.07
N ARG A 219 11.90 -16.98 -18.52
CA ARG A 219 12.24 -17.33 -17.13
C ARG A 219 11.57 -16.32 -16.20
N PRO A 220 11.06 -16.74 -15.03
CA PRO A 220 10.60 -15.81 -14.00
C PRO A 220 11.62 -14.71 -13.64
N ALA A 221 12.91 -15.09 -13.61
CA ALA A 221 14.04 -14.19 -13.40
C ALA A 221 14.36 -13.26 -14.59
N ASP A 222 13.60 -13.29 -15.69
CA ASP A 222 13.70 -12.26 -16.74
C ASP A 222 12.78 -11.06 -16.44
N VAL A 223 12.03 -11.11 -15.34
CA VAL A 223 11.14 -10.05 -14.88
C VAL A 223 11.65 -9.60 -13.52
N VAL A 224 12.15 -8.36 -13.40
CA VAL A 224 12.59 -7.83 -12.10
C VAL A 224 11.38 -7.46 -11.22
N ARG A 225 11.54 -7.55 -9.90
CA ARG A 225 10.48 -7.17 -8.94
C ARG A 225 10.90 -5.89 -8.24
N LEU A 226 10.15 -4.81 -8.47
CA LEU A 226 10.33 -3.52 -7.82
C LEU A 226 9.13 -3.21 -6.93
N TYR A 227 9.30 -2.38 -5.91
CA TYR A 227 8.24 -2.03 -4.97
C TYR A 227 8.36 -0.58 -4.53
N ASN A 228 7.29 0.20 -4.75
CA ASN A 228 7.19 1.52 -4.17
C ASN A 228 6.81 1.38 -2.70
N ILE A 229 7.69 1.81 -1.80
CA ILE A 229 7.54 1.65 -0.36
C ILE A 229 7.26 2.98 0.32
N ALA A 230 6.24 2.99 1.17
CA ALA A 230 5.93 4.10 2.06
C ALA A 230 6.06 3.62 3.50
N GLY A 231 6.64 4.45 4.35
CA GLY A 231 6.87 4.16 5.76
C GLY A 231 7.33 5.40 6.51
N THR A 232 7.54 5.27 7.81
CA THR A 232 8.23 6.28 8.62
C THR A 232 9.19 5.63 9.61
N PHE A 233 10.21 6.38 10.02
CA PHE A 233 11.11 5.98 11.09
C PHE A 233 10.54 6.21 12.50
N ALA A 234 9.34 6.78 12.59
CA ALA A 234 8.57 6.88 13.83
C ALA A 234 7.79 5.58 14.11
N GLY A 235 7.57 5.28 15.40
CA GLY A 235 6.81 4.11 15.84
C GLY A 235 7.68 2.98 16.40
N ARG A 236 7.06 1.83 16.66
CA ARG A 236 7.68 0.69 17.38
C ARG A 236 7.93 -0.55 16.51
N GLY A 237 7.53 -0.56 15.24
CA GLY A 237 7.76 -1.69 14.33
C GLY A 237 6.62 -2.71 14.22
N GLN A 238 5.38 -2.34 14.58
CA GLN A 238 4.23 -3.26 14.52
C GLN A 238 3.60 -3.34 13.13
N GLU A 239 3.79 -2.31 12.31
CA GLU A 239 3.26 -2.21 10.95
C GLU A 239 4.40 -2.17 9.92
N PHE A 240 4.05 -2.39 8.66
CA PHE A 240 5.00 -2.38 7.56
C PHE A 240 5.71 -1.01 7.44
N LEU A 241 7.04 -1.03 7.63
CA LEU A 241 7.93 0.11 7.58
C LEU A 241 7.54 1.26 8.52
N GLN A 242 7.02 0.93 9.71
CA GLN A 242 6.66 1.89 10.77
C GLN A 242 7.54 1.68 12.00
N GLY A 243 8.69 2.35 12.08
CA GLY A 243 9.58 2.24 13.23
C GLY A 243 11.05 2.44 12.89
N PRO A 244 11.96 2.19 13.85
CA PRO A 244 13.38 2.49 13.68
C PRO A 244 13.99 1.73 12.49
N PRO A 245 15.14 2.17 11.94
CA PRO A 245 15.79 1.57 10.77
C PRO A 245 15.93 0.04 10.80
N LYS A 246 16.15 -0.53 12.00
CA LYS A 246 16.21 -1.98 12.18
C LYS A 246 14.95 -2.71 11.67
N VAL A 247 13.77 -2.15 11.90
CA VAL A 247 12.49 -2.71 11.41
C VAL A 247 12.47 -2.73 9.89
N TRP A 248 12.90 -1.63 9.26
CA TRP A 248 13.00 -1.54 7.82
C TRP A 248 13.98 -2.56 7.25
N VAL A 249 15.15 -2.72 7.89
CA VAL A 249 16.17 -3.69 7.46
C VAL A 249 15.61 -5.10 7.46
N GLU A 250 14.99 -5.53 8.56
CA GLU A 250 14.44 -6.87 8.71
C GLU A 250 13.35 -7.14 7.67
N GLN A 251 12.38 -6.23 7.54
CA GLN A 251 11.25 -6.39 6.62
C GLN A 251 11.68 -6.35 5.15
N LEU A 252 12.54 -5.41 4.75
CA LEU A 252 12.97 -5.32 3.34
C LEU A 252 13.89 -6.49 2.95
N ALA A 253 14.74 -6.97 3.85
CA ALA A 253 15.56 -8.15 3.60
C ALA A 253 14.70 -9.41 3.50
N GLU A 254 13.66 -9.55 4.34
CA GLU A 254 12.68 -10.62 4.24
C GLU A 254 12.03 -10.61 2.85
N LEU A 255 11.45 -9.47 2.43
CA LEU A 255 10.82 -9.38 1.11
C LEU A 255 11.77 -9.68 -0.05
N ALA A 256 13.06 -9.36 0.08
CA ALA A 256 14.03 -9.72 -0.94
C ALA A 256 14.25 -11.23 -1.04
N VAL A 257 14.45 -11.90 0.09
CA VAL A 257 14.78 -13.33 0.13
C VAL A 257 13.54 -14.22 -0.10
N THR A 258 12.39 -13.83 0.47
CA THR A 258 11.16 -14.63 0.41
C THR A 258 10.33 -14.30 -0.82
N GLU A 259 10.15 -13.02 -1.16
CA GLU A 259 9.29 -12.58 -2.27
C GLU A 259 10.06 -12.17 -3.53
N GLY A 260 11.40 -12.26 -3.52
CA GLY A 260 12.21 -11.89 -4.68
C GLY A 260 12.21 -10.40 -5.02
N MET A 261 11.76 -9.55 -4.09
CA MET A 261 11.76 -8.11 -4.28
C MET A 261 13.19 -7.58 -4.33
N SER A 262 13.52 -6.92 -5.45
CA SER A 262 14.90 -6.51 -5.76
C SER A 262 15.04 -5.01 -5.95
N GLY A 263 13.96 -4.29 -6.24
CA GLY A 263 13.93 -2.83 -6.29
C GLY A 263 13.10 -2.26 -5.15
N PHE A 264 13.66 -1.41 -4.29
CA PHE A 264 12.92 -0.72 -3.24
C PHE A 264 12.95 0.79 -3.44
N ILE A 265 11.79 1.38 -3.70
CA ILE A 265 11.65 2.77 -4.13
C ILE A 265 10.92 3.55 -3.03
N HIS A 266 11.68 4.28 -2.23
CA HIS A 266 11.14 5.01 -1.09
C HIS A 266 10.35 6.25 -1.54
N MET A 267 9.09 6.34 -1.13
CA MET A 267 8.24 7.52 -1.36
C MET A 267 8.64 8.67 -0.46
N VAL A 268 9.45 9.58 -1.01
CA VAL A 268 9.99 10.73 -0.29
C VAL A 268 8.96 11.86 -0.31
N ARG A 269 8.76 12.49 0.85
CA ARG A 269 7.92 13.69 0.98
C ARG A 269 8.79 14.94 0.87
N ALA A 270 8.17 16.06 0.51
CA ALA A 270 8.82 17.37 0.66
C ALA A 270 9.23 17.57 2.13
N GLY A 271 10.47 18.03 2.35
CA GLY A 271 11.14 18.14 3.64
C GLY A 271 11.72 16.82 4.18
N GLY A 272 11.68 15.73 3.41
CA GLY A 272 12.09 14.38 3.82
C GLY A 272 13.59 14.09 3.76
N ASP A 273 14.45 15.10 3.72
CA ASP A 273 15.91 14.96 3.57
C ASP A 273 16.53 14.05 4.64
N ASP A 274 16.12 14.21 5.90
CA ASP A 274 16.65 13.44 7.03
C ASP A 274 16.24 11.97 6.96
N ASP A 275 14.99 11.70 6.58
CA ASP A 275 14.48 10.34 6.38
C ASP A 275 15.21 9.68 5.20
N LEU A 276 15.42 10.40 4.10
CA LEU A 276 16.18 9.89 2.96
C LEU A 276 17.64 9.58 3.34
N ARG A 277 18.30 10.45 4.11
CA ARG A 277 19.65 10.20 4.62
C ARG A 277 19.69 8.98 5.53
N ARG A 278 18.73 8.82 6.43
CA ARG A 278 18.61 7.67 7.32
C ARG A 278 18.37 6.38 6.55
N PHE A 279 17.47 6.40 5.57
CA PHE A 279 17.22 5.27 4.68
C PHE A 279 18.50 4.83 3.96
N ALA A 280 19.21 5.76 3.33
CA ALA A 280 20.43 5.43 2.58
C ALA A 280 21.61 5.01 3.48
N ALA A 281 21.80 5.65 4.64
CA ALA A 281 22.95 5.41 5.50
C ALA A 281 22.77 4.19 6.43
N GLU A 282 21.55 3.93 6.91
CA GLU A 282 21.30 2.91 7.93
C GLU A 282 20.55 1.69 7.36
N VAL A 283 19.58 1.89 6.46
CA VAL A 283 18.74 0.79 5.96
C VAL A 283 19.39 0.08 4.77
N VAL A 284 19.73 0.82 3.72
CA VAL A 284 20.23 0.24 2.46
C VAL A 284 21.46 -0.67 2.64
N PRO A 285 22.57 -0.24 3.27
CA PRO A 285 23.74 -1.11 3.43
C PRO A 285 23.43 -2.34 4.29
N ALA A 286 22.60 -2.21 5.32
CA ALA A 286 22.24 -3.31 6.21
C ALA A 286 21.31 -4.33 5.52
N VAL A 287 20.37 -3.89 4.66
CA VAL A 287 19.58 -4.81 3.82
C VAL A 287 20.48 -5.56 2.85
N ARG A 288 21.40 -4.86 2.17
CA ARG A 288 22.36 -5.50 1.25
C ARG A 288 23.20 -6.56 1.96
N GLU A 289 23.71 -6.24 3.15
CA GLU A 289 24.49 -7.18 3.97
C GLU A 289 23.65 -8.39 4.39
N LEU A 290 22.46 -8.17 4.93
CA LEU A 290 21.59 -9.25 5.41
C LEU A 290 21.17 -10.18 4.27
N VAL A 291 20.77 -9.63 3.12
CA VAL A 291 20.41 -10.44 1.94
C VAL A 291 21.63 -11.21 1.40
N ALA A 292 22.83 -10.62 1.41
CA ALA A 292 24.05 -11.32 1.01
C ALA A 292 24.41 -12.48 1.96
N GLN A 293 24.20 -12.30 3.27
CA GLN A 293 24.39 -13.36 4.28
C GLN A 293 23.42 -14.52 4.04
N GLU A 294 22.13 -14.22 3.83
CA GLU A 294 21.10 -15.23 3.54
C GLU A 294 21.39 -15.98 2.22
N ARG A 295 21.76 -15.25 1.15
CA ARG A 295 22.10 -15.84 -0.16
C ARG A 295 23.35 -16.73 -0.13
N SER A 296 24.34 -16.37 0.69
CA SER A 296 25.59 -17.15 0.81
C SER A 296 25.48 -18.34 1.76
N GLY A 297 24.38 -18.47 2.50
CA GLY A 297 24.23 -19.47 3.56
C GLY A 297 25.21 -19.27 4.72
N ALA A 298 25.84 -18.09 4.82
CA ALA A 298 26.79 -17.76 5.86
C ALA A 298 26.04 -17.43 7.16
N SER A 299 25.83 -18.46 8.00
CA SER A 299 25.32 -18.28 9.35
C SER A 299 26.24 -17.35 10.15
N LYS A 300 25.66 -16.37 10.85
CA LYS A 300 26.32 -15.54 11.86
C LYS A 300 27.14 -16.43 12.81
N PRO A 301 28.37 -16.06 13.22
CA PRO A 301 29.08 -16.83 14.24
C PRO A 301 28.24 -16.86 15.52
N ALA A 302 27.79 -18.05 15.89
CA ALA A 302 27.04 -18.26 17.12
C ALA A 302 27.93 -17.88 18.32
N ALA A 303 27.41 -17.02 19.19
CA ALA A 303 27.89 -16.94 20.56
C ALA A 303 27.84 -18.37 21.17
N PRO A 304 28.83 -18.77 21.98
CA PRO A 304 29.07 -20.18 22.30
C PRO A 304 27.83 -20.83 22.93
N SER A 305 27.22 -21.74 22.18
CA SER A 305 26.08 -22.54 22.61
C SER A 305 26.57 -23.77 23.37
N ALA A 306 26.23 -23.86 24.65
CA ALA A 306 26.04 -25.15 25.30
C ALA A 306 24.96 -25.95 24.54
N PRO A 307 25.00 -27.30 24.53
CA PRO A 307 24.16 -28.09 23.65
C PRO A 307 22.67 -27.88 23.98
N ALA A 308 21.92 -27.34 23.02
CA ALA A 308 20.48 -27.21 23.11
C ALA A 308 19.80 -28.45 22.49
N PRO A 309 18.73 -28.97 23.11
CA PRO A 309 18.06 -30.18 22.68
C PRO A 309 17.15 -29.92 21.48
N VAL A 310 16.74 -30.99 20.81
CA VAL A 310 15.66 -30.99 19.82
C VAL A 310 14.41 -30.37 20.47
N ILE A 311 14.00 -29.17 20.05
CA ILE A 311 12.75 -28.56 20.50
C ILE A 311 11.66 -28.86 19.46
N ALA A 312 10.72 -29.72 19.87
CA ALA A 312 9.40 -29.78 19.26
C ALA A 312 8.74 -28.40 19.36
N VAL A 313 8.15 -27.90 18.27
CA VAL A 313 7.34 -26.67 18.29
C VAL A 313 6.25 -26.84 19.35
N ALA A 314 6.43 -26.18 20.49
CA ALA A 314 5.53 -26.31 21.61
C ALA A 314 4.24 -25.56 21.27
N ALA A 315 3.22 -26.30 20.84
CA ALA A 315 1.89 -25.76 20.71
C ALA A 315 1.41 -25.35 22.12
N THR A 316 1.28 -24.04 22.37
CA THR A 316 0.92 -23.50 23.68
C THR A 316 -0.59 -23.22 23.75
N ALA A 317 -1.20 -23.44 24.91
CA ALA A 317 -2.66 -23.37 25.08
C ALA A 317 -3.24 -21.95 25.01
N ASN A 318 -2.43 -20.92 25.33
CA ASN A 318 -2.98 -19.58 25.55
C ASN A 318 -3.13 -18.82 24.24
N LEU A 319 -4.39 -18.56 23.85
CA LEU A 319 -4.76 -17.60 22.80
C LEU A 319 -4.56 -16.16 23.29
N ALA A 320 -4.61 -15.21 22.36
CA ALA A 320 -4.74 -13.80 22.71
C ALA A 320 -6.00 -13.57 23.54
N THR A 321 -5.93 -12.67 24.51
CA THR A 321 -7.06 -12.34 25.39
C THR A 321 -7.84 -11.18 24.76
N PRO A 322 -9.13 -11.36 24.43
CA PRO A 322 -9.99 -10.27 24.00
C PRO A 322 -9.97 -9.10 25.00
N THR A 323 -9.97 -7.88 24.46
CA THR A 323 -10.13 -6.65 25.23
C THR A 323 -11.56 -6.57 25.78
N PRO A 324 -11.72 -6.52 27.12
CA PRO A 324 -13.04 -6.50 27.74
C PRO A 324 -13.72 -5.14 27.53
N ASP A 325 -15.03 -5.18 27.29
CA ASP A 325 -15.92 -4.04 27.47
C ASP A 325 -16.10 -3.77 28.97
N ASP A 326 -15.89 -2.53 29.40
CA ASP A 326 -16.02 -2.13 30.81
C ASP A 326 -17.47 -1.90 31.23
N GLY A 327 -18.42 -1.97 30.29
CA GLY A 327 -19.84 -1.79 30.52
C GLY A 327 -20.24 -0.34 30.80
N ALA A 328 -19.30 0.61 30.73
CA ALA A 328 -19.61 2.01 30.85
C ALA A 328 -20.37 2.46 29.60
N ARG A 329 -21.40 3.28 29.81
CA ARG A 329 -22.22 3.79 28.71
C ARG A 329 -22.50 5.27 28.90
N LEU A 330 -22.17 6.04 27.87
CA LEU A 330 -22.22 7.49 27.84
C LEU A 330 -23.55 8.01 27.28
N SER A 331 -24.18 7.25 26.38
CA SER A 331 -25.47 7.57 25.79
C SER A 331 -26.63 7.00 26.62
N ALA A 332 -27.79 7.67 26.57
CA ALA A 332 -29.05 7.13 27.08
C ALA A 332 -29.71 6.15 26.08
N VAL A 333 -29.26 6.13 24.83
CA VAL A 333 -29.78 5.28 23.75
C VAL A 333 -29.01 3.96 23.70
N ARG A 334 -29.74 2.85 23.57
CA ARG A 334 -29.19 1.52 23.30
C ARG A 334 -29.75 1.03 21.96
N LEU A 335 -28.86 0.72 21.02
CA LEU A 335 -29.25 0.32 19.67
C LEU A 335 -29.53 -1.18 19.57
N TRP A 336 -29.08 -1.95 20.55
CA TRP A 336 -29.36 -3.37 20.67
C TRP A 336 -29.32 -3.84 22.12
N ASP A 337 -29.97 -4.97 22.39
CA ASP A 337 -29.78 -5.74 23.61
C ASP A 337 -28.58 -6.68 23.43
N GLU A 338 -27.57 -6.52 24.28
CA GLU A 338 -26.35 -7.33 24.27
C GLU A 338 -26.59 -8.74 24.82
N ALA A 339 -27.63 -8.93 25.63
CA ALA A 339 -28.01 -10.24 26.18
C ALA A 339 -28.60 -11.17 25.10
N GLU A 340 -29.05 -10.62 23.98
CA GLU A 340 -29.59 -11.37 22.84
C GLU A 340 -28.49 -11.85 21.86
N ARG A 341 -27.22 -11.49 22.09
CA ARG A 341 -26.11 -11.87 21.21
C ARG A 341 -25.89 -13.39 21.24
N PRO A 342 -25.86 -14.07 20.08
CA PRO A 342 -25.52 -15.49 20.03
C PRO A 342 -24.06 -15.73 20.43
N ALA A 343 -23.77 -16.92 20.94
CA ALA A 343 -22.41 -17.38 21.20
C ALA A 343 -22.00 -18.42 20.17
N GLY A 344 -20.74 -18.35 19.75
CA GLY A 344 -20.11 -19.32 18.87
C GLY A 344 -19.97 -20.70 19.54
N PRO A 345 -19.53 -21.72 18.79
CA PRO A 345 -19.28 -23.04 19.35
C PRO A 345 -18.20 -22.96 20.44
N ALA A 346 -18.42 -23.67 21.55
CA ALA A 346 -17.46 -23.69 22.65
C ALA A 346 -16.09 -24.19 22.18
N ARG A 347 -15.02 -23.54 22.65
CA ARG A 347 -13.65 -23.93 22.36
C ARG A 347 -13.37 -25.35 22.87
N ASP A 348 -12.56 -26.10 22.12
CA ASP A 348 -11.98 -27.35 22.63
C ASP A 348 -10.74 -27.03 23.50
N PRO A 349 -10.77 -27.27 24.81
CA PRO A 349 -9.64 -26.98 25.70
C PRO A 349 -8.40 -27.84 25.43
N ALA A 350 -8.53 -28.92 24.65
CA ALA A 350 -7.41 -29.77 24.23
C ALA A 350 -6.64 -29.20 23.03
N LEU A 351 -7.24 -28.29 22.25
CA LEU A 351 -6.56 -27.67 21.11
C LEU A 351 -5.37 -26.82 21.55
N ARG A 352 -4.33 -26.83 20.72
CA ARG A 352 -3.12 -26.03 20.89
C ARG A 352 -2.82 -25.36 19.56
N TYR A 353 -2.38 -24.10 19.63
CA TYR A 353 -2.18 -23.27 18.46
C TYR A 353 -0.69 -22.94 18.30
N THR A 354 -0.25 -22.88 17.05
CA THR A 354 1.07 -22.34 16.69
C THR A 354 1.08 -20.82 16.83
N ASP A 355 2.27 -20.22 16.93
CA ASP A 355 2.40 -18.75 17.03
C ASP A 355 1.80 -18.04 15.81
N ARG A 356 1.93 -18.64 14.61
CA ARG A 356 1.30 -18.15 13.38
C ARG A 356 -0.22 -18.15 13.44
N GLN A 357 -0.83 -19.18 14.04
CA GLN A 357 -2.27 -19.25 14.22
C GLN A 357 -2.75 -18.18 15.21
N LYS A 358 -2.02 -17.99 16.31
CA LYS A 358 -2.35 -16.97 17.33
C LYS A 358 -2.25 -15.55 16.80
N ALA A 359 -1.29 -15.30 15.91
CA ALA A 359 -1.06 -13.99 15.33
C ALA A 359 -2.31 -13.42 14.62
N LYS A 360 -3.21 -14.28 14.13
CA LYS A 360 -4.45 -13.84 13.47
C LYS A 360 -5.48 -13.27 14.44
N GLY A 361 -5.74 -13.99 15.54
CA GLY A 361 -6.60 -13.48 16.61
C GLY A 361 -5.99 -12.24 17.28
N GLN A 362 -4.66 -12.21 17.42
CA GLN A 362 -3.95 -11.03 17.92
C GLN A 362 -4.09 -9.83 16.97
N HIS A 363 -4.03 -10.05 15.66
CA HIS A 363 -4.17 -8.97 14.68
C HIS A 363 -5.54 -8.26 14.76
N LEU A 364 -6.63 -9.02 14.93
CA LEU A 364 -7.96 -8.45 15.16
C LEU A 364 -7.97 -7.54 16.40
N ILE A 365 -7.44 -8.03 17.52
CA ILE A 365 -7.31 -7.26 18.77
C ILE A 365 -6.46 -6.00 18.58
N ASP A 366 -5.37 -6.08 17.80
CA ASP A 366 -4.48 -4.93 17.55
C ASP A 366 -5.18 -3.83 16.73
N VAL A 367 -5.90 -4.21 15.67
CA VAL A 367 -6.73 -3.29 14.86
C VAL A 367 -7.79 -2.64 15.74
N HIS A 368 -8.51 -3.43 16.53
CA HIS A 368 -9.56 -2.93 17.42
C HIS A 368 -9.00 -2.01 18.50
N ASN A 369 -7.85 -2.33 19.10
CA ASN A 369 -7.20 -1.46 20.09
C ASN A 369 -6.75 -0.13 19.49
N HIS A 370 -6.32 -0.11 18.22
CA HIS A 370 -6.06 1.13 17.51
C HIS A 370 -7.35 1.96 17.37
N LEU A 371 -8.46 1.34 16.94
CA LEU A 371 -9.76 2.01 16.83
C LEU A 371 -10.24 2.58 18.19
N ARG A 372 -10.09 1.81 19.28
CA ARG A 372 -10.39 2.29 20.64
C ARG A 372 -9.58 3.54 21.00
N GLY A 373 -8.27 3.52 20.72
CA GLY A 373 -7.39 4.65 21.01
C GLY A 373 -7.76 5.93 20.23
N GLU A 374 -8.11 5.80 18.96
CA GLU A 374 -8.55 6.92 18.12
C GLU A 374 -9.92 7.47 18.56
N LEU A 375 -10.83 6.58 18.99
CA LEU A 375 -12.15 6.95 19.54
C LEU A 375 -12.02 7.70 20.87
N ASP A 376 -11.15 7.23 21.77
CA ASP A 376 -10.86 7.88 23.04
C ASP A 376 -10.33 9.31 22.83
N GLN A 377 -9.42 9.46 21.86
CA GLN A 377 -8.87 10.76 21.48
C GLN A 377 -9.95 11.70 20.90
N LEU A 378 -10.80 11.19 20.01
CA LEU A 378 -11.93 11.94 19.45
C LEU A 378 -12.88 12.43 20.55
N ARG A 379 -13.26 11.54 21.47
CA ARG A 379 -14.14 11.85 22.60
C ARG A 379 -13.53 12.92 23.51
N ASP A 380 -12.25 12.78 23.84
CA ASP A 380 -11.56 13.73 24.70
C ASP A 380 -11.50 15.14 24.09
N LEU A 381 -11.34 15.25 22.78
CA LEU A 381 -11.37 16.52 22.06
C LEU A 381 -12.77 17.15 22.05
N VAL A 382 -13.80 16.37 21.70
CA VAL A 382 -15.19 16.85 21.69
C VAL A 382 -15.60 17.33 23.08
N ARG A 383 -15.24 16.59 24.14
CA ARG A 383 -15.51 16.98 25.52
C ARG A 383 -14.81 18.28 25.91
N GLN A 384 -13.55 18.48 25.51
CA GLN A 384 -12.82 19.72 25.81
C GLN A 384 -13.42 20.94 25.09
N VAL A 385 -13.91 20.76 23.87
CA VAL A 385 -14.64 21.80 23.14
C VAL A 385 -15.97 22.11 23.81
N ALA A 386 -16.76 21.09 24.15
CA ALA A 386 -18.06 21.26 24.80
C ALA A 386 -17.95 21.93 26.18
N ALA A 387 -16.87 21.65 26.92
CA ALA A 387 -16.59 22.29 28.20
C ALA A 387 -16.04 23.73 28.08
N GLY A 388 -15.83 24.23 26.86
CA GLY A 388 -15.23 25.55 26.60
C GLY A 388 -13.76 25.67 27.02
N SER A 389 -13.10 24.57 27.39
CA SER A 389 -11.69 24.54 27.81
C SER A 389 -10.73 24.48 26.61
N LEU A 390 -11.24 24.13 25.44
CA LEU A 390 -10.50 24.14 24.18
C LEU A 390 -11.32 24.89 23.11
N ASP A 391 -10.74 25.96 22.58
CA ASP A 391 -11.32 26.69 21.46
C ASP A 391 -11.46 25.78 20.22
N LEU A 392 -12.56 25.92 19.48
CA LEU A 392 -12.84 25.14 18.27
C LEU A 392 -11.69 25.21 17.24
N GLY A 393 -11.05 26.37 17.08
CA GLY A 393 -9.90 26.54 16.20
C GLY A 393 -8.65 25.81 16.70
N ARG A 394 -8.45 25.71 18.01
CA ARG A 394 -7.35 24.97 18.63
C ARG A 394 -7.62 23.46 18.67
N ALA A 395 -8.85 23.03 18.92
CA ALA A 395 -9.29 21.65 18.74
C ALA A 395 -9.09 21.21 17.29
N ARG A 396 -9.45 22.06 16.32
CA ARG A 396 -9.16 21.85 14.89
C ARG A 396 -7.67 21.69 14.63
N SER A 397 -6.83 22.53 15.25
CA SER A 397 -5.37 22.43 15.13
C SER A 397 -4.84 21.12 15.72
N MET A 398 -5.35 20.68 16.87
CA MET A 398 -4.95 19.45 17.54
C MET A 398 -5.35 18.22 16.73
N ILE A 399 -6.59 18.16 16.25
CA ILE A 399 -7.08 17.12 15.32
C ILE A 399 -6.23 17.07 14.06
N ASN A 400 -5.89 18.23 13.49
CA ASN A 400 -5.00 18.33 12.32
C ASN A 400 -3.55 17.92 12.60
N THR A 401 -3.12 17.82 13.85
CA THR A 401 -1.78 17.34 14.25
C THR A 401 -1.77 15.91 14.76
N MET A 402 -2.93 15.40 15.18
CA MET A 402 -3.15 14.00 15.58
C MET A 402 -3.36 13.12 14.34
N ALA A 403 -3.96 13.69 13.28
CA ALA A 403 -4.00 13.08 11.96
C ALA A 403 -2.63 13.16 11.26
N LEU A 404 -1.98 12.01 11.05
CA LEU A 404 -0.99 11.81 9.99
C LEU A 404 -1.66 11.99 8.61
N ARG A 405 -1.89 13.26 8.20
CA ARG A 405 -2.01 13.82 6.82
C ARG A 405 -2.81 15.14 6.82
N GLN A 406 -2.22 16.24 6.31
CA GLN A 406 -2.95 17.37 5.67
C GLN A 406 -2.83 17.23 4.14
N ASN A 407 -3.78 17.56 3.25
CA ASN A 407 -4.78 18.65 3.13
C ASN A 407 -6.16 18.09 2.64
N ASN A 408 -7.38 18.61 2.85
CA ASN A 408 -7.92 19.93 3.29
C ASN A 408 -9.42 19.81 3.74
N TRP A 409 -9.84 20.63 4.73
CA TRP A 409 -11.22 21.04 5.17
C TRP A 409 -12.12 20.22 6.15
N THR A 410 -12.20 20.74 7.39
CA THR A 410 -13.28 20.64 8.43
C THR A 410 -13.17 19.51 9.45
N LEU A 411 -13.65 19.73 10.69
CA LEU A 411 -13.84 18.73 11.76
C LEU A 411 -14.53 17.44 11.23
N GLY A 412 -15.34 17.57 10.18
CA GLY A 412 -15.91 16.48 9.39
C GLY A 412 -14.90 15.49 8.81
N THR A 413 -13.72 15.90 8.31
CA THR A 413 -12.77 14.99 7.62
C THR A 413 -12.01 14.04 8.55
N TYR A 414 -11.80 14.42 9.82
CA TYR A 414 -11.22 13.48 10.78
C TYR A 414 -12.22 12.38 11.15
N CYS A 415 -13.46 12.79 11.48
CA CYS A 415 -14.52 11.83 11.68
C CYS A 415 -14.75 11.02 10.40
N GLU A 416 -14.76 11.61 9.20
CA GLU A 416 -14.82 10.91 7.91
C GLU A 416 -13.65 9.92 7.73
N SER A 417 -12.43 10.26 8.17
CA SER A 417 -11.27 9.36 8.07
C SER A 417 -11.37 8.20 9.07
N TYR A 418 -11.75 8.47 10.31
CA TYR A 418 -12.00 7.46 11.34
C TYR A 418 -13.17 6.56 10.94
N CYS A 419 -14.31 7.15 10.56
CA CYS A 419 -15.47 6.48 9.98
C CYS A 419 -15.05 5.64 8.76
N ARG A 420 -14.22 6.15 7.85
CA ARG A 420 -13.73 5.40 6.68
C ARG A 420 -12.86 4.22 7.07
N VAL A 421 -12.01 4.33 8.09
CA VAL A 421 -11.21 3.20 8.59
C VAL A 421 -12.12 2.13 9.19
N VAL A 422 -13.07 2.52 10.05
CA VAL A 422 -14.08 1.61 10.61
C VAL A 422 -14.91 0.96 9.50
N THR A 423 -15.43 1.74 8.55
CA THR A 423 -16.18 1.24 7.39
C THR A 423 -15.33 0.30 6.55
N THR A 424 -14.06 0.61 6.29
CA THR A 424 -13.18 -0.26 5.48
C THR A 424 -12.88 -1.56 6.20
N HIS A 425 -12.62 -1.52 7.50
CA HIS A 425 -12.42 -2.70 8.35
C HIS A 425 -13.65 -3.61 8.33
N HIS A 426 -14.83 -3.08 8.67
CA HIS A 426 -16.08 -3.84 8.66
C HIS A 426 -16.46 -4.31 7.24
N THR A 427 -16.19 -3.52 6.20
CA THR A 427 -16.41 -3.95 4.81
C THR A 427 -15.52 -5.15 4.44
N ILE A 428 -14.25 -5.15 4.84
CA ILE A 428 -13.33 -6.28 4.59
C ILE A 428 -13.84 -7.53 5.30
N GLU A 429 -14.37 -7.38 6.51
CA GLU A 429 -14.95 -8.48 7.27
C GLU A 429 -16.19 -9.03 6.58
N ASP A 430 -17.14 -8.18 6.21
CA ASP A 430 -18.39 -8.55 5.53
C ASP A 430 -18.16 -9.24 4.18
N VAL A 431 -17.21 -8.75 3.38
CA VAL A 431 -17.02 -9.24 1.99
C VAL A 431 -16.01 -10.38 1.88
N SER A 432 -15.16 -10.58 2.88
CA SER A 432 -14.06 -11.55 2.82
C SER A 432 -14.03 -12.47 4.04
N LEU A 433 -13.86 -11.91 5.24
CA LEU A 433 -13.61 -12.70 6.44
C LEU A 433 -14.83 -13.56 6.84
N PHE A 434 -16.01 -12.94 6.90
CA PHE A 434 -17.26 -13.55 7.32
C PHE A 434 -17.75 -14.65 6.36
N PRO A 435 -17.74 -14.45 5.03
CA PRO A 435 -17.98 -15.54 4.08
C PRO A 435 -17.03 -16.73 4.26
N ALA A 436 -15.75 -16.46 4.51
CA ALA A 436 -14.75 -17.50 4.65
C ALA A 436 -14.86 -18.25 5.99
N LEU A 437 -15.18 -17.56 7.10
CA LEU A 437 -15.50 -18.16 8.39
C LEU A 437 -16.76 -19.03 8.31
N ARG A 438 -17.82 -18.53 7.66
CA ARG A 438 -19.08 -19.25 7.45
C ARG A 438 -18.90 -20.50 6.59
N ALA A 439 -18.02 -20.44 5.59
CA ALA A 439 -17.65 -21.60 4.77
C ALA A 439 -16.81 -22.63 5.55
N ALA A 440 -15.92 -22.17 6.43
CA ALA A 440 -15.01 -23.02 7.17
C ALA A 440 -15.65 -23.68 8.41
N ASP A 441 -16.59 -23.02 9.10
CA ASP A 441 -17.38 -23.58 10.20
C ASP A 441 -18.81 -23.00 10.21
N PRO A 442 -19.79 -23.72 9.61
CA PRO A 442 -21.18 -23.23 9.51
C PRO A 442 -21.85 -22.94 10.86
N ARG A 443 -21.32 -23.44 11.98
CA ARG A 443 -21.84 -23.16 13.33
C ARG A 443 -21.58 -21.73 13.78
N LEU A 444 -20.69 -20.99 13.11
CA LEU A 444 -20.44 -19.57 13.36
C LEU A 444 -21.50 -18.66 12.74
N ALA A 445 -22.38 -19.18 11.87
CA ALA A 445 -23.35 -18.36 11.15
C ALA A 445 -24.19 -17.42 12.06
N PRO A 446 -24.73 -17.85 13.22
CA PRO A 446 -25.48 -16.94 14.08
C PRO A 446 -24.67 -15.75 14.59
N VAL A 447 -23.40 -15.96 14.93
CA VAL A 447 -22.47 -14.89 15.37
C VAL A 447 -22.17 -13.95 14.22
N VAL A 448 -21.82 -14.51 13.06
CA VAL A 448 -21.47 -13.73 11.87
C VAL A 448 -22.67 -12.90 11.39
N ASP A 449 -23.87 -13.48 11.32
CA ASP A 449 -25.10 -12.78 10.94
C ASP A 449 -25.41 -11.63 11.93
N ARG A 450 -25.08 -11.82 13.22
CA ARG A 450 -25.23 -10.77 14.22
C ARG A 450 -24.22 -9.64 14.03
N LEU A 451 -22.95 -9.97 13.76
CA LEU A 451 -21.91 -8.97 13.50
C LEU A 451 -22.22 -8.14 12.24
N GLU A 452 -22.63 -8.78 11.14
CA GLU A 452 -23.10 -8.11 9.91
C GLU A 452 -24.27 -7.15 10.21
N ALA A 453 -25.23 -7.56 11.05
CA ALA A 453 -26.33 -6.68 11.47
C ALA A 453 -25.85 -5.49 12.31
N GLU A 454 -24.90 -5.70 13.21
CA GLU A 454 -24.29 -4.63 14.01
C GLU A 454 -23.47 -3.66 13.14
N HIS A 455 -22.79 -4.14 12.08
CA HIS A 455 -22.09 -3.29 11.11
C HIS A 455 -23.03 -2.30 10.42
N HIS A 456 -24.23 -2.73 10.01
CA HIS A 456 -25.23 -1.84 9.42
C HIS A 456 -25.68 -0.76 10.40
N VAL A 457 -25.92 -1.12 11.66
CA VAL A 457 -26.29 -0.16 12.70
C VAL A 457 -25.15 0.82 13.00
N ILE A 458 -23.89 0.35 13.02
CA ILE A 458 -22.72 1.22 13.18
C ILE A 458 -22.62 2.19 12.01
N ALA A 459 -22.85 1.77 10.78
CA ALA A 459 -22.88 2.66 9.62
C ALA A 459 -23.91 3.79 9.80
N ASP A 460 -25.13 3.47 10.25
CA ASP A 460 -26.15 4.50 10.56
C ASP A 460 -25.71 5.47 11.66
N VAL A 461 -24.94 5.00 12.66
CA VAL A 461 -24.41 5.85 13.72
C VAL A 461 -23.30 6.77 13.21
N LEU A 462 -22.43 6.27 12.33
CA LEU A 462 -21.39 7.07 11.68
C LEU A 462 -22.03 8.18 10.82
N GLU A 463 -23.13 7.90 10.12
CA GLU A 463 -23.90 8.91 9.38
C GLU A 463 -24.50 9.99 10.30
N ARG A 464 -24.95 9.61 11.52
CA ARG A 464 -25.43 10.59 12.52
C ARG A 464 -24.31 11.50 13.02
N VAL A 465 -23.11 10.97 13.22
CA VAL A 465 -21.93 11.77 13.59
C VAL A 465 -21.61 12.77 12.48
N ASP A 466 -21.62 12.33 11.22
CA ASP A 466 -21.38 13.23 10.07
C ASP A 466 -22.44 14.34 9.99
N ALA A 467 -23.72 13.99 10.10
CA ALA A 467 -24.82 14.96 10.10
C ALA A 467 -24.69 16.01 11.23
N ALA A 468 -24.30 15.58 12.43
CA ALA A 468 -24.07 16.47 13.57
C ALA A 468 -22.88 17.42 13.32
N LEU A 469 -21.80 16.93 12.71
CA LEU A 469 -20.64 17.75 12.36
C LEU A 469 -20.96 18.79 11.27
N VAL A 470 -21.77 18.41 10.27
CA VAL A 470 -22.26 19.35 9.25
C VAL A 470 -23.16 20.42 9.86
N SER A 471 -24.05 20.04 10.79
CA SER A 471 -24.91 20.96 11.54
C SER A 471 -24.10 22.01 12.32
N LEU A 472 -23.01 21.59 12.98
CA LEU A 472 -22.13 22.46 13.76
C LEU A 472 -21.51 23.61 12.95
N VAL A 473 -21.23 23.40 11.65
CA VAL A 473 -20.68 24.45 10.76
C VAL A 473 -21.68 25.61 10.59
N GLY A 474 -22.98 25.32 10.58
CA GLY A 474 -24.05 26.32 10.44
C GLY A 474 -24.55 26.89 11.77
N LYS A 475 -24.28 26.22 12.90
CA LYS A 475 -24.75 26.59 14.25
C LYS A 475 -23.62 26.41 15.27
N PRO A 476 -22.86 27.48 15.60
CA PRO A 476 -21.70 27.40 16.49
C PRO A 476 -22.00 26.88 17.91
N ASP A 477 -23.24 27.02 18.40
CA ASP A 477 -23.69 26.51 19.71
C ASP A 477 -24.12 25.03 19.67
N GLY A 478 -24.01 24.36 18.51
CA GLY A 478 -24.49 22.99 18.27
C GLY A 478 -23.57 21.85 18.73
N ILE A 479 -22.51 22.13 19.51
CA ILE A 479 -21.51 21.11 19.90
C ILE A 479 -22.11 19.96 20.74
N GLY A 480 -23.21 20.22 21.45
CA GLY A 480 -23.94 19.19 22.19
C GLY A 480 -24.46 18.05 21.31
N GLU A 481 -24.94 18.35 20.10
CA GLU A 481 -25.40 17.35 19.13
C GLU A 481 -24.25 16.44 18.67
N VAL A 482 -23.05 16.99 18.51
CA VAL A 482 -21.84 16.24 18.15
C VAL A 482 -21.39 15.35 19.31
N GLN A 483 -21.44 15.87 20.55
CA GLN A 483 -21.11 15.09 21.73
C GLN A 483 -22.06 13.89 21.90
N GLU A 484 -23.37 14.10 21.78
CA GLU A 484 -24.36 13.01 21.87
C GLU A 484 -24.15 11.94 20.79
N ALA A 485 -23.82 12.34 19.56
CA ALA A 485 -23.55 11.41 18.47
C ALA A 485 -22.26 10.60 18.68
N VAL A 486 -21.19 11.24 19.18
CA VAL A 486 -19.90 10.57 19.48
C VAL A 486 -20.03 9.66 20.71
N ASP A 487 -20.81 10.03 21.72
CA ASP A 487 -21.09 9.18 22.88
C ASP A 487 -21.87 7.93 22.46
N LEU A 488 -22.85 8.07 21.56
CA LEU A 488 -23.56 6.92 20.98
C LEU A 488 -22.63 6.03 20.15
N LEU A 489 -21.76 6.61 19.32
CA LEU A 489 -20.74 5.86 18.57
C LEU A 489 -19.81 5.10 19.51
N THR A 490 -19.39 5.74 20.60
CA THR A 490 -18.50 5.12 21.61
C THR A 490 -19.15 3.89 22.22
N ASP A 491 -20.36 4.02 22.75
CA ASP A 491 -21.09 2.91 23.37
C ASP A 491 -21.30 1.75 22.38
N THR A 492 -21.66 2.08 21.14
CA THR A 492 -21.99 1.13 20.08
C THR A 492 -20.74 0.37 19.62
N LEU A 493 -19.66 1.09 19.32
CA LEU A 493 -18.45 0.50 18.76
C LEU A 493 -17.67 -0.30 19.81
N LEU A 494 -17.50 0.19 21.04
CA LEU A 494 -16.77 -0.55 22.08
C LEU A 494 -17.45 -1.88 22.42
N SER A 495 -18.79 -1.87 22.53
CA SER A 495 -19.60 -3.06 22.74
C SER A 495 -19.47 -4.06 21.58
N HIS A 496 -19.47 -3.56 20.34
CA HIS A 496 -19.32 -4.37 19.14
C HIS A 496 -17.93 -5.02 19.05
N LEU A 497 -16.85 -4.24 19.14
CA LEU A 497 -15.48 -4.74 19.03
C LEU A 497 -15.19 -5.82 20.10
N SER A 498 -15.65 -5.61 21.34
CA SER A 498 -15.46 -6.61 22.40
C SER A 498 -16.23 -7.92 22.14
N TYR A 499 -17.43 -7.81 21.55
CA TYR A 499 -18.20 -8.99 21.14
C TYR A 499 -17.50 -9.75 20.02
N GLU A 500 -17.05 -9.05 19.00
CA GLU A 500 -16.35 -9.65 17.87
C GLU A 500 -15.06 -10.36 18.31
N GLU A 501 -14.21 -9.70 19.10
CA GLU A 501 -12.98 -10.34 19.60
C GLU A 501 -13.30 -11.58 20.43
N ARG A 502 -14.32 -11.52 21.29
CA ARG A 502 -14.70 -12.66 22.14
C ARG A 502 -15.11 -13.86 21.32
N GLU A 503 -15.88 -13.66 20.25
CA GLU A 503 -16.41 -14.76 19.45
C GLU A 503 -15.48 -15.20 18.31
N LEU A 504 -14.61 -14.33 17.78
CA LEU A 504 -13.83 -14.61 16.57
C LEU A 504 -12.33 -14.86 16.80
N VAL A 505 -11.72 -14.45 17.92
CA VAL A 505 -10.27 -14.67 18.17
C VAL A 505 -9.88 -16.15 18.10
N GLU A 506 -10.68 -17.04 18.70
CA GLU A 506 -10.44 -18.48 18.63
C GLU A 506 -10.71 -19.04 17.22
N PRO A 507 -11.88 -18.80 16.58
CA PRO A 507 -12.14 -19.26 15.23
C PRO A 507 -11.09 -18.84 14.21
N LEU A 508 -10.61 -17.59 14.26
CA LEU A 508 -9.56 -17.09 13.38
C LEU A 508 -8.25 -17.86 13.56
N SER A 509 -7.91 -18.15 14.81
CA SER A 509 -6.71 -18.91 15.16
C SER A 509 -6.83 -20.38 14.75
N ARG A 510 -8.01 -20.98 14.90
CA ARG A 510 -8.27 -22.39 14.58
C ARG A 510 -8.38 -22.65 13.09
N LEU A 511 -9.19 -21.87 12.39
CA LEU A 511 -9.56 -22.08 10.99
C LEU A 511 -8.49 -21.54 10.02
N ASN A 512 -7.58 -20.69 10.52
CA ASN A 512 -6.51 -20.09 9.74
C ASN A 512 -7.04 -19.40 8.46
N VAL A 513 -8.23 -18.84 8.53
CA VAL A 513 -8.86 -18.04 7.47
C VAL A 513 -8.16 -16.66 7.40
N THR A 514 -8.04 -16.09 6.20
CA THR A 514 -7.51 -14.74 5.93
C THR A 514 -8.55 -13.93 5.20
#